data_AF-A0A256ZSY2-F1
#
_entry.id   AF-A0A256ZSY2-F1
#
_cell.length_a   1.000
_cell.length_b   1.000
_cell.length_c   1.000
_cell.angle_alpha   90.00
_cell.angle_beta   90.00
_cell.angle_gamma   90.00
#
_symmetry.space_group_name_H-M   'P 1'
#
loop_
_entity.id
_entity.type
_entity.pdbx_description
1 polymer ?
#
loop_
_entity_poly.entity_id
_entity_poly.type
_entity_poly.pdbx_seq_one_letter_code
_entity_poly.pdbx_strand_id
1 'polypeptide(L)'
;MEKKDFEPVIVAFCCWWCAYGASDLAGSSKMDYPTNIRIVRVPCSGRVDPLHILHAFKEGADGVMVAGCLKDGGCHYIDGNMKAEKRVLQLKNKLKEVEFSIIESPRFFEKFLEGKPAEEAPRITERICGICFVDYHLASVKAVEDAWNITIPETALLLRKTIHYADFVTSHMLHIAFLCLPDLVDIEERNFLGLAKVKPNLVKLTINLHEYGNKVVGEIGGRIINPVTAIPGGIAKPLTQEQKDKLLTETSQALKDVKQFTDEALSLMEKKAEILSYPVTGTYYMGLVNDGWHEIYDGNLKVVDAKGKQVYQFKAQEYLEYIAEKVSDHSFVKLPFLKKIGFPKGIYRVGPLARLNVMEKISGSLTQKYLKSYVKIFGKPSNHLMAYNAARMIEVVNAIESIQELLNNEKITSENVRVPVKEKAGVGVGIVEAPRGVLIHNYQTNNDGIIVNANVLSNHPQCTVYRS
;
A
#
# COMPACT_ATOMS: atom_id res chain seq x y z
N MET A 1 -30.98 2.75 2.80
CA MET A 1 -31.03 2.34 4.22
C MET A 1 -31.59 3.51 4.99
N GLU A 2 -32.74 3.32 5.64
CA GLU A 2 -33.21 4.27 6.67
C GLU A 2 -32.09 4.39 7.71
N LYS A 3 -31.72 5.62 8.08
CA LYS A 3 -30.81 5.86 9.20
C LYS A 3 -31.47 5.23 10.43
N LYS A 4 -30.89 4.18 10.99
CA LYS A 4 -31.18 3.84 12.39
C LYS A 4 -30.80 5.08 13.20
N ASP A 5 -31.70 5.56 14.05
CA ASP A 5 -31.40 6.64 14.97
C ASP A 5 -30.22 6.22 15.86
N PHE A 6 -29.11 6.95 15.75
CA PHE A 6 -27.90 6.69 16.52
C PHE A 6 -28.13 7.18 17.96
N GLU A 7 -28.10 6.27 18.92
CA GLU A 7 -28.19 6.58 20.34
C GLU A 7 -26.81 6.36 21.01
N PRO A 8 -26.07 7.41 21.38
CA PRO A 8 -24.68 7.30 21.84
C PRO A 8 -24.59 6.76 23.27
N VAL A 9 -23.72 5.79 23.55
CA VAL A 9 -23.43 5.36 24.91
C VAL A 9 -22.44 6.33 25.56
N ILE A 10 -22.87 7.03 26.62
CA ILE A 10 -22.04 8.01 27.33
C ILE A 10 -21.65 7.48 28.70
N VAL A 11 -20.34 7.39 28.98
CA VAL A 11 -19.83 7.08 30.33
C VAL A 11 -19.59 8.37 31.10
N ALA A 12 -20.30 8.55 32.22
CA ALA A 12 -20.23 9.76 33.05
C ALA A 12 -19.50 9.49 34.36
N PHE A 13 -18.28 9.99 34.51
CA PHE A 13 -17.56 9.98 35.78
C PHE A 13 -18.07 11.12 36.68
N CYS A 14 -18.91 10.78 37.66
CA CYS A 14 -19.54 11.75 38.53
C CYS A 14 -18.88 11.77 39.91
N CYS A 15 -18.41 12.95 40.32
CA CYS A 15 -17.96 13.22 41.69
C CYS A 15 -19.08 12.92 42.70
N TRP A 16 -18.76 12.13 43.72
CA TRP A 16 -19.67 11.74 44.79
C TRP A 16 -20.40 12.93 45.43
N TRP A 17 -19.65 14.00 45.71
CA TRP A 17 -20.11 15.10 46.57
C TRP A 17 -21.17 16.01 45.96
N CYS A 18 -21.11 16.24 44.64
CA CYS A 18 -22.01 17.20 43.98
C CYS A 18 -22.64 16.58 42.74
N ALA A 19 -21.83 16.13 41.78
CA ALA A 19 -22.33 15.65 40.49
C ALA A 19 -23.24 14.43 40.63
N TYR A 20 -22.86 13.43 41.43
CA TYR A 20 -23.70 12.27 41.65
C TYR A 20 -24.98 12.63 42.43
N GLY A 21 -24.87 13.48 43.45
CA GLY A 21 -26.04 13.97 44.20
C GLY A 21 -27.02 14.75 43.31
N ALA A 22 -26.51 15.53 42.36
CA ALA A 22 -27.34 16.20 41.36
C ALA A 22 -28.03 15.20 40.42
N SER A 23 -27.35 14.13 39.99
CA SER A 23 -27.95 13.05 39.20
C SER A 23 -29.06 12.32 39.97
N ASP A 24 -28.85 12.04 41.25
CA ASP A 24 -29.83 11.38 42.13
C ASP A 24 -31.06 12.26 42.38
N LEU A 25 -30.84 13.56 42.60
CA LEU A 25 -31.91 14.55 42.74
C LEU A 25 -32.73 14.68 41.44
N ALA A 26 -32.08 14.66 40.27
CA ALA A 26 -32.77 14.71 38.98
C ALA A 26 -33.69 13.48 38.80
N GLY A 27 -33.20 12.29 39.20
CA GLY A 27 -34.01 11.06 39.20
C GLY A 27 -35.20 11.14 40.16
N SER A 28 -34.98 11.57 41.39
CA SER A 28 -36.05 11.74 42.40
C SER A 28 -37.07 12.81 41.99
N SER A 29 -36.63 13.83 41.26
CA SER A 29 -37.48 14.90 40.72
C SER A 29 -38.19 14.51 39.43
N LYS A 30 -38.05 13.26 38.95
CA LYS A 30 -38.63 12.76 37.70
C LYS A 30 -38.27 13.62 36.48
N MET A 31 -37.05 14.16 36.46
CA MET A 31 -36.54 14.84 35.27
C MET A 31 -36.25 13.80 34.19
N ASP A 32 -36.67 14.08 32.96
CA ASP A 32 -36.31 13.25 31.83
C ASP A 32 -34.81 13.36 31.54
N TYR A 33 -34.13 12.21 31.48
CA TYR A 33 -32.75 12.14 31.00
C TYR A 33 -32.58 10.91 30.10
N PRO A 34 -31.67 10.97 29.11
CA PRO A 34 -31.42 9.85 28.19
C PRO A 34 -30.95 8.58 28.93
N THR A 35 -31.48 7.42 28.54
CA THR A 35 -31.14 6.10 29.14
C THR A 35 -29.75 5.58 28.72
N ASN A 36 -29.13 6.23 27.75
CA ASN A 36 -27.82 5.90 27.21
C ASN A 36 -26.63 6.45 28.03
N ILE A 37 -26.88 7.10 29.17
CA ILE A 37 -25.84 7.60 30.09
C ILE A 37 -25.59 6.58 31.20
N ARG A 38 -24.35 6.11 31.33
CA ARG A 38 -23.89 5.18 32.37
C ARG A 38 -23.00 5.91 33.37
N ILE A 39 -23.49 6.09 34.59
CA ILE A 39 -22.75 6.81 35.64
C ILE A 39 -21.75 5.90 36.34
N VAL A 40 -20.49 6.32 36.36
CA VAL A 40 -19.43 5.76 37.19
C VAL A 40 -19.15 6.74 38.33
N ARG A 41 -19.46 6.32 39.55
CA ARG A 41 -19.25 7.16 40.73
C ARG A 41 -17.78 7.18 41.11
N VAL A 42 -17.22 8.37 41.32
CA VAL A 42 -15.84 8.55 41.79
C VAL A 42 -15.80 9.43 43.05
N PRO A 43 -14.88 9.19 44.00
CA PRO A 43 -14.77 10.03 45.21
C PRO A 43 -14.57 11.52 44.90
N CYS A 44 -13.85 11.82 43.82
CA CYS A 44 -13.64 13.17 43.30
C CYS A 44 -13.42 13.11 41.79
N SER A 45 -13.92 14.10 41.03
CA SER A 45 -13.56 14.24 39.61
C SER A 45 -12.04 14.43 39.41
N GLY A 46 -11.35 15.01 40.40
CA GLY A 46 -9.90 15.13 40.43
C GLY A 46 -9.14 13.80 40.44
N ARG A 47 -9.79 12.67 40.74
CA ARG A 47 -9.16 11.34 40.65
C ARG A 47 -9.29 10.69 39.27
N VAL A 48 -10.06 11.29 38.36
CA VAL A 48 -10.23 10.78 36.99
C VAL A 48 -8.96 11.07 36.20
N ASP A 49 -8.09 10.08 36.11
CA ASP A 49 -6.93 10.08 35.21
C ASP A 49 -7.35 9.97 33.73
N PRO A 50 -6.64 10.61 32.78
CA PRO A 50 -6.84 10.43 31.34
C PRO A 50 -6.93 8.96 30.89
N LEU A 51 -6.22 8.03 31.53
CA LEU A 51 -6.30 6.61 31.20
C LEU A 51 -7.69 6.01 31.44
N HIS A 52 -8.45 6.48 32.44
CA HIS A 52 -9.83 6.03 32.64
C HIS A 52 -10.74 6.47 31.49
N ILE A 53 -10.51 7.69 30.98
CA ILE A 53 -11.27 8.23 29.84
C ILE A 53 -10.95 7.43 28.57
N LEU A 54 -9.66 7.17 28.32
CA LEU A 54 -9.23 6.35 27.18
C LEU A 54 -9.74 4.91 27.29
N HIS A 55 -9.77 4.34 28.49
CA HIS A 55 -10.33 3.01 28.71
C HIS A 55 -11.84 2.97 28.40
N ALA A 56 -12.61 3.97 28.82
CA ALA A 56 -14.04 4.04 28.48
C ALA A 56 -14.28 4.06 26.96
N PHE A 57 -13.48 4.83 26.20
CA PHE A 57 -13.53 4.80 24.74
C PHE A 57 -13.14 3.42 24.17
N LYS A 58 -12.08 2.80 24.70
CA LYS A 58 -11.64 1.46 24.29
C LYS A 58 -12.73 0.40 24.48
N GLU A 59 -13.51 0.50 25.55
CA GLU A 59 -14.64 -0.42 25.85
C GLU A 59 -15.94 -0.05 25.10
N GLY A 60 -15.89 0.90 24.15
CA GLY A 60 -17.00 1.21 23.25
C GLY A 60 -17.93 2.34 23.70
N ALA A 61 -17.49 3.24 24.58
CA ALA A 61 -18.24 4.48 24.84
C ALA A 61 -18.14 5.43 23.63
N ASP A 62 -19.28 5.99 23.19
CA ASP A 62 -19.35 7.04 22.16
C ASP A 62 -18.99 8.41 22.72
N GLY A 63 -19.13 8.58 24.04
CA GLY A 63 -18.79 9.81 24.75
C GLY A 63 -18.35 9.55 26.18
N VAL A 64 -17.51 10.44 26.70
CA VAL A 64 -17.13 10.45 28.11
C VAL A 64 -17.38 11.83 28.70
N MET A 65 -18.11 11.85 29.82
CA MET A 65 -18.36 13.06 30.61
C MET A 65 -17.63 12.96 31.95
N VAL A 66 -16.99 14.04 32.38
CA VAL A 66 -16.41 14.14 33.73
C VAL A 66 -17.12 15.28 34.46
N ALA A 67 -17.96 14.93 35.43
CA ALA A 67 -18.78 15.86 36.18
C ALA A 67 -18.21 16.07 37.59
N GLY A 68 -17.84 17.32 37.89
CA GLY A 68 -17.24 17.73 39.15
C GLY A 68 -18.19 18.54 40.05
N CYS A 69 -17.63 19.11 41.11
CA CYS A 69 -18.32 20.10 41.94
C CYS A 69 -18.38 21.46 41.25
N LEU A 70 -19.24 22.35 41.76
CA LEU A 70 -19.33 23.74 41.30
C LEU A 70 -17.95 24.45 41.36
N LYS A 71 -17.72 25.34 40.41
CA LYS A 71 -16.53 26.19 40.36
C LYS A 71 -16.61 27.26 41.44
N ASP A 72 -15.53 28.03 41.62
CA ASP A 72 -15.49 29.20 42.49
C ASP A 72 -15.77 28.91 43.98
N GLY A 73 -15.04 27.94 44.55
CA GLY A 73 -15.08 27.60 45.98
C GLY A 73 -16.05 26.48 46.35
N GLY A 74 -16.86 25.99 45.42
CA GLY A 74 -17.80 24.87 45.65
C GLY A 74 -17.19 23.47 45.67
N CYS A 75 -15.86 23.33 45.55
CA CYS A 75 -15.20 22.02 45.51
C CYS A 75 -14.90 21.47 46.91
N HIS A 76 -15.41 20.28 47.21
CA HIS A 76 -15.11 19.59 48.48
C HIS A 76 -13.61 19.36 48.72
N TYR A 77 -12.85 19.09 47.65
CA TYR A 77 -11.40 18.88 47.71
C TYR A 77 -10.62 20.08 47.18
N ILE A 78 -11.09 21.30 47.46
CA ILE A 78 -10.43 22.58 47.17
C ILE A 78 -10.36 22.92 45.67
N ASP A 79 -9.55 22.17 44.90
CA ASP A 79 -9.26 22.44 43.49
C ASP A 79 -9.36 21.20 42.58
N GLY A 80 -9.86 20.08 43.10
CA GLY A 80 -9.93 18.80 42.38
C GLY A 80 -10.73 18.88 41.07
N ASN A 81 -11.79 19.67 41.03
CA ASN A 81 -12.58 19.92 39.82
C ASN A 81 -11.80 20.72 38.77
N MET A 82 -11.07 21.77 39.17
CA MET A 82 -10.24 22.58 38.27
C MET A 82 -9.09 21.75 37.67
N LYS A 83 -8.45 20.91 38.50
CA LYS A 83 -7.42 19.96 38.03
C LYS A 83 -7.96 18.93 37.04
N ALA A 84 -9.21 18.47 37.23
CA ALA A 84 -9.86 17.56 36.31
C ALA A 84 -10.17 18.25 34.97
N GLU A 85 -10.74 19.45 35.01
CA GLU A 85 -11.03 20.25 33.80
C GLU A 85 -9.78 20.47 32.95
N LYS A 86 -8.66 20.90 33.56
CA LYS A 86 -7.40 21.11 32.84
C LYS A 86 -6.91 19.84 32.13
N ARG A 87 -6.98 18.68 32.81
CA ARG A 87 -6.59 17.38 32.23
C ARG A 87 -7.50 16.96 31.09
N VAL A 88 -8.82 17.10 31.27
CA VAL A 88 -9.80 16.78 30.21
C VAL A 88 -9.58 17.67 28.99
N LEU A 89 -9.31 18.96 29.18
CA LEU A 89 -9.04 19.88 28.08
C LEU A 89 -7.74 19.52 27.33
N GLN A 90 -6.68 19.18 28.06
CA GLN A 90 -5.43 18.69 27.45
C GLN A 90 -5.64 17.39 26.67
N LEU A 91 -6.38 16.43 27.24
CA LEU A 91 -6.70 15.17 26.57
C LEU A 91 -7.55 15.40 25.32
N LYS A 92 -8.58 16.26 25.40
CA LYS A 92 -9.38 16.66 24.23
C LYS A 92 -8.54 17.25 23.12
N ASN A 93 -7.53 18.07 23.45
CA ASN A 93 -6.62 18.62 22.44
C ASN A 93 -5.74 17.53 21.81
N LYS A 94 -5.25 16.56 22.59
CA LYS A 94 -4.48 15.42 22.06
C LYS A 94 -5.31 14.47 21.20
N LEU A 95 -6.58 14.24 21.56
CA LEU A 95 -7.50 13.39 20.79
C LEU A 95 -7.95 13.99 19.45
N LYS A 96 -7.55 15.24 19.12
CA LYS A 96 -7.86 15.86 17.82
C LYS A 96 -7.03 15.28 16.67
N GLU A 97 -5.91 14.65 16.97
CA GLU A 97 -4.94 14.20 15.95
C GLU A 97 -4.62 12.71 16.15
N VAL A 98 -4.57 12.00 15.03
CA VAL A 98 -4.07 10.62 14.98
C VAL A 98 -2.98 10.61 13.92
N GLU A 99 -1.77 10.29 14.33
CA GLU A 99 -0.61 10.23 13.45
C GLU A 99 -0.22 8.77 13.17
N PHE A 100 0.30 8.53 11.97
CA PHE A 100 0.86 7.24 11.59
C PHE A 100 2.38 7.39 11.44
N SER A 101 3.12 6.88 12.42
CA SER A 101 4.57 6.93 12.46
C SER A 101 5.18 5.61 12.02
N ILE A 102 6.14 5.70 11.10
CA ILE A 102 7.07 4.61 10.78
C ILE A 102 8.39 4.98 11.44
N ILE A 103 8.80 4.16 12.40
CA ILE A 103 9.89 4.44 13.34
C ILE A 103 11.13 3.58 13.06
N GLU A 104 11.03 2.66 12.11
CA GLU A 104 12.16 1.88 11.63
C GLU A 104 13.21 2.82 11.04
N SER A 105 14.45 2.68 11.51
CA SER A 105 15.53 3.58 11.11
C SER A 105 15.78 3.51 9.60
N PRO A 106 15.98 4.66 8.93
CA PRO A 106 16.35 4.68 7.52
C PRO A 106 17.68 3.96 7.33
N ARG A 107 17.76 3.13 6.28
CA ARG A 107 18.99 2.37 5.93
C ARG A 107 19.94 3.12 5.00
N PHE A 108 19.57 4.33 4.59
CA PHE A 108 20.39 5.25 3.79
C PHE A 108 20.96 4.65 2.48
N PHE A 109 20.19 3.80 1.79
CA PHE A 109 20.62 3.17 0.52
C PHE A 109 21.08 4.18 -0.54
N GLU A 110 20.43 5.35 -0.62
CA GLU A 110 20.81 6.42 -1.55
C GLU A 110 22.25 6.87 -1.35
N LYS A 111 22.67 7.05 -0.08
CA LYS A 111 24.05 7.43 0.24
C LYS A 111 25.01 6.25 0.15
N PHE A 112 24.56 5.05 0.53
CA PHE A 112 25.36 3.82 0.47
C PHE A 112 25.74 3.41 -0.96
N LEU A 113 24.93 3.77 -1.95
CA LEU A 113 25.21 3.53 -3.36
C LEU A 113 26.32 4.42 -3.92
N GLU A 114 26.58 5.59 -3.33
CA GLU A 114 27.67 6.46 -3.79
C GLU A 114 29.03 5.76 -3.61
N GLY A 115 29.86 5.81 -4.65
CA GLY A 115 31.15 5.13 -4.71
C GLY A 115 31.06 3.65 -5.12
N LYS A 116 29.87 3.12 -5.41
CA LYS A 116 29.69 1.74 -5.90
C LYS A 116 29.72 1.69 -7.43
N PRO A 117 30.25 0.61 -8.04
CA PRO A 117 30.05 0.35 -9.45
C PRO A 117 28.55 0.23 -9.77
N ALA A 118 28.08 0.89 -10.82
CA ALA A 118 26.64 0.98 -11.09
C ALA A 118 26.03 -0.39 -11.45
N GLU A 119 26.79 -1.30 -12.03
CA GLU A 119 26.39 -2.68 -12.31
C GLU A 119 26.11 -3.51 -11.05
N GLU A 120 26.63 -3.10 -9.88
CA GLU A 120 26.30 -3.74 -8.60
C GLU A 120 25.01 -3.21 -7.98
N ALA A 121 24.52 -2.04 -8.43
CA ALA A 121 23.34 -1.40 -7.87
C ALA A 121 22.10 -2.31 -7.86
N PRO A 122 21.77 -3.11 -8.90
CA PRO A 122 20.62 -4.01 -8.88
C PRO A 122 20.70 -5.08 -7.78
N ARG A 123 21.91 -5.49 -7.41
CA ARG A 123 22.15 -6.42 -6.30
C ARG A 123 22.06 -5.66 -4.96
N ILE A 124 22.52 -4.43 -4.88
CA ILE A 124 22.42 -3.69 -3.62
C ILE A 124 20.94 -3.37 -3.32
N THR A 125 20.19 -2.88 -4.29
CA THR A 125 18.83 -2.37 -4.08
C THR A 125 17.78 -3.43 -3.83
N GLU A 126 17.93 -4.65 -4.34
CA GLU A 126 16.99 -5.73 -4.03
C GLU A 126 16.96 -6.08 -2.51
N ARG A 127 18.00 -5.71 -1.74
CA ARG A 127 18.02 -5.87 -0.26
C ARG A 127 17.20 -4.82 0.48
N ILE A 128 16.64 -3.85 -0.24
CA ILE A 128 15.71 -2.89 0.34
C ILE A 128 14.47 -3.59 0.86
N CYS A 129 13.87 -4.52 0.11
CA CYS A 129 12.61 -5.15 0.50
C CYS A 129 12.67 -6.66 0.28
N GLY A 130 12.29 -7.44 1.29
CA GLY A 130 12.20 -8.90 1.18
C GLY A 130 11.00 -9.43 0.39
N ILE A 131 10.16 -8.55 -0.16
CA ILE A 131 8.96 -8.91 -0.93
C ILE A 131 9.05 -8.39 -2.37
N CYS A 132 9.38 -7.10 -2.55
CA CYS A 132 9.40 -6.42 -3.85
C CYS A 132 10.80 -6.41 -4.48
N PHE A 133 11.61 -7.43 -4.23
CA PHE A 133 13.02 -7.46 -4.62
C PHE A 133 13.21 -7.47 -6.15
N VAL A 134 12.29 -8.07 -6.91
CA VAL A 134 12.32 -8.04 -8.39
C VAL A 134 12.16 -6.61 -8.89
N ASP A 135 11.25 -5.82 -8.32
CA ASP A 135 11.00 -4.45 -8.75
C ASP A 135 12.23 -3.56 -8.53
N TYR A 136 12.86 -3.67 -7.35
CA TYR A 136 14.09 -2.94 -7.04
C TYR A 136 15.26 -3.35 -7.92
N HIS A 137 15.32 -4.63 -8.29
CA HIS A 137 16.33 -5.13 -9.22
C HIS A 137 16.13 -4.55 -10.62
N LEU A 138 14.89 -4.59 -11.12
CA LEU A 138 14.51 -4.11 -12.46
C LEU A 138 14.59 -2.58 -12.59
N ALA A 139 14.08 -1.82 -11.62
CA ALA A 139 14.19 -0.36 -11.62
C ALA A 139 15.66 0.08 -11.59
N SER A 140 16.48 -0.59 -10.78
CA SER A 140 17.91 -0.29 -10.66
C SER A 140 18.66 -0.59 -11.96
N VAL A 141 18.45 -1.75 -12.60
CA VAL A 141 19.14 -2.07 -13.86
C VAL A 141 18.70 -1.13 -14.99
N LYS A 142 17.41 -0.76 -15.04
CA LYS A 142 16.90 0.23 -16.01
C LYS A 142 17.56 1.60 -15.82
N ALA A 143 17.79 2.03 -14.58
CA ALA A 143 18.47 3.30 -14.30
C ALA A 143 19.92 3.29 -14.79
N VAL A 144 20.63 2.18 -14.59
CA VAL A 144 22.00 1.99 -15.10
C VAL A 144 22.03 1.99 -16.63
N GLU A 145 21.09 1.29 -17.26
CA GLU A 145 20.97 1.22 -18.72
C GLU A 145 20.65 2.57 -19.35
N ASP A 146 19.76 3.36 -18.73
CA ASP A 146 19.45 4.72 -19.17
C ASP A 146 20.68 5.64 -19.04
N ALA A 147 21.41 5.57 -17.90
CA ALA A 147 22.64 6.34 -17.68
C ALA A 147 23.70 6.00 -18.73
N TRP A 148 23.75 4.73 -19.15
CA TRP A 148 24.69 4.22 -20.14
C TRP A 148 24.16 4.26 -21.58
N ASN A 149 22.95 4.77 -21.84
CA ASN A 149 22.25 4.77 -23.14
C ASN A 149 22.28 3.39 -23.82
N ILE A 150 21.88 2.38 -23.07
CA ILE A 150 21.85 0.98 -23.50
C ILE A 150 20.43 0.62 -23.90
N THR A 151 20.29 0.08 -25.11
CA THR A 151 19.06 -0.55 -25.57
C THR A 151 19.21 -2.07 -25.44
N ILE A 152 18.33 -2.69 -24.66
CA ILE A 152 18.35 -4.14 -24.47
C ILE A 152 17.69 -4.89 -25.63
N PRO A 153 18.06 -6.15 -25.90
CA PRO A 153 17.34 -6.99 -26.86
C PRO A 153 15.88 -7.21 -26.45
N GLU A 154 15.01 -7.40 -27.45
CA GLU A 154 13.58 -7.65 -27.24
C GLU A 154 13.33 -8.88 -26.35
N THR A 155 14.10 -9.95 -26.51
CA THR A 155 13.98 -11.14 -25.66
C THR A 155 14.29 -10.85 -24.20
N ALA A 156 15.28 -9.99 -23.92
CA ALA A 156 15.58 -9.55 -22.56
C ALA A 156 14.43 -8.75 -21.96
N LEU A 157 13.82 -7.86 -22.76
CA LEU A 157 12.63 -7.11 -22.35
C LEU A 157 11.47 -8.05 -22.00
N LEU A 158 11.18 -9.03 -22.85
CA LEU A 158 10.12 -10.00 -22.62
C LEU A 158 10.37 -10.81 -21.32
N LEU A 159 11.58 -11.32 -21.11
CA LEU A 159 11.93 -12.08 -19.91
C LEU A 159 11.85 -11.25 -18.63
N ARG A 160 12.30 -9.98 -18.69
CA ARG A 160 12.16 -9.03 -17.57
C ARG A 160 10.69 -8.73 -17.26
N LYS A 161 9.86 -8.51 -18.28
CA LYS A 161 8.41 -8.34 -18.09
C LYS A 161 7.78 -9.58 -17.44
N THR A 162 8.18 -10.79 -17.85
CA THR A 162 7.65 -12.04 -17.30
C THR A 162 7.95 -12.19 -15.80
N ILE A 163 9.19 -11.95 -15.35
CA ILE A 163 9.50 -12.01 -13.91
C ILE A 163 8.84 -10.89 -13.12
N HIS A 164 8.62 -9.73 -13.74
CA HIS A 164 7.93 -8.60 -13.13
C HIS A 164 6.46 -8.92 -12.84
N TYR A 165 5.74 -9.48 -13.83
CA TYR A 165 4.38 -9.97 -13.61
C TYR A 165 4.33 -11.10 -12.58
N ALA A 166 5.32 -11.99 -12.57
CA ALA A 166 5.39 -13.05 -11.57
C ALA A 166 5.55 -12.49 -10.14
N ASP A 167 6.34 -11.44 -9.94
CA ASP A 167 6.45 -10.74 -8.65
C ASP A 167 5.11 -10.13 -8.20
N PHE A 168 4.34 -9.58 -9.13
CA PHE A 168 2.98 -9.10 -8.83
C PHE A 168 2.09 -10.22 -8.29
N VAL A 169 2.17 -11.42 -8.87
CA VAL A 169 1.43 -12.59 -8.37
C VAL A 169 1.90 -12.95 -6.96
N THR A 170 3.21 -13.12 -6.72
CA THR A 170 3.71 -13.53 -5.40
C THR A 170 3.36 -12.50 -4.32
N SER A 171 3.62 -11.23 -4.58
CA SER A 171 3.44 -10.13 -3.65
C SER A 171 1.97 -9.89 -3.33
N HIS A 172 1.10 -9.82 -4.35
CA HIS A 172 -0.34 -9.60 -4.10
C HIS A 172 -0.95 -10.81 -3.39
N MET A 173 -0.55 -12.03 -3.73
CA MET A 173 -1.07 -13.21 -3.06
C MET A 173 -0.66 -13.26 -1.59
N LEU A 174 0.58 -12.89 -1.27
CA LEU A 174 1.05 -12.77 0.11
C LEU A 174 0.22 -11.72 0.87
N HIS A 175 0.03 -10.52 0.30
CA HIS A 175 -0.78 -9.49 0.93
C HIS A 175 -2.21 -9.96 1.15
N ILE A 176 -2.85 -10.54 0.13
CA ILE A 176 -4.26 -10.93 0.24
C ILE A 176 -4.44 -12.05 1.28
N ALA A 177 -3.57 -13.05 1.26
CA ALA A 177 -3.67 -14.20 2.16
C ALA A 177 -3.42 -13.84 3.64
N PHE A 178 -2.38 -13.05 3.91
CA PHE A 178 -1.95 -12.78 5.29
C PHE A 178 -2.56 -11.50 5.89
N LEU A 179 -2.88 -10.50 5.05
CA LEU A 179 -3.19 -9.14 5.51
C LEU A 179 -4.56 -8.63 5.07
N CYS A 180 -5.37 -9.45 4.38
CA CYS A 180 -6.69 -9.03 3.92
C CYS A 180 -7.78 -10.06 4.19
N LEU A 181 -7.62 -11.30 3.75
CA LEU A 181 -8.65 -12.33 3.92
C LEU A 181 -9.03 -12.61 5.37
N PRO A 182 -8.09 -12.64 6.35
CA PRO A 182 -8.45 -12.84 7.76
C PRO A 182 -9.41 -11.78 8.32
N ASP A 183 -9.40 -10.56 7.79
CA ASP A 183 -10.31 -9.48 8.19
C ASP A 183 -11.66 -9.54 7.48
N LEU A 184 -11.73 -10.23 6.33
CA LEU A 184 -12.96 -10.37 5.54
C LEU A 184 -13.85 -11.55 5.98
N VAL A 185 -13.29 -12.48 6.75
CA VAL A 185 -13.99 -13.68 7.23
C VAL A 185 -14.19 -13.56 8.74
N ASP A 186 -15.39 -13.90 9.22
CA ASP A 186 -15.68 -13.90 10.66
C ASP A 186 -15.03 -15.11 11.33
N ILE A 187 -13.78 -14.93 11.77
CA ILE A 187 -12.96 -15.93 12.45
C ILE A 187 -12.50 -15.42 13.83
N GLU A 188 -12.37 -16.35 14.79
CA GLU A 188 -11.94 -16.04 16.16
C GLU A 188 -10.47 -15.58 16.20
N GLU A 189 -9.59 -16.39 15.60
CA GLU A 189 -8.18 -16.05 15.41
C GLU A 189 -8.01 -15.30 14.07
N ARG A 190 -7.99 -13.96 14.09
CA ARG A 190 -7.82 -13.11 12.88
C ARG A 190 -6.40 -13.14 12.31
N ASN A 191 -6.01 -14.30 11.80
CA ASN A 191 -4.72 -14.54 11.17
C ASN A 191 -4.82 -15.64 10.12
N PHE A 192 -3.72 -15.90 9.42
CA PHE A 192 -3.64 -16.92 8.37
C PHE A 192 -4.00 -18.34 8.85
N LEU A 193 -3.63 -18.72 10.08
CA LEU A 193 -3.93 -20.05 10.63
C LEU A 193 -5.42 -20.19 10.97
N GLY A 194 -6.04 -19.15 11.51
CA GLY A 194 -7.49 -19.11 11.71
C GLY A 194 -8.25 -19.22 10.39
N LEU A 195 -7.78 -18.51 9.36
CA LEU A 195 -8.34 -18.61 8.01
C LEU A 195 -8.20 -20.04 7.45
N ALA A 196 -7.06 -20.70 7.66
CA ALA A 196 -6.83 -22.06 7.18
C ALA A 196 -7.78 -23.10 7.81
N LYS A 197 -8.19 -22.90 9.07
CA LYS A 197 -9.17 -23.76 9.74
C LYS A 197 -10.56 -23.64 9.11
N VAL A 198 -10.99 -22.42 8.74
CA VAL A 198 -12.36 -22.14 8.28
C VAL A 198 -12.51 -22.21 6.75
N LYS A 199 -11.48 -21.81 6.01
CA LYS A 199 -11.44 -21.71 4.54
C LYS A 199 -10.20 -22.39 3.95
N PRO A 200 -9.99 -23.71 4.19
CA PRO A 200 -8.77 -24.41 3.80
C PRO A 200 -8.52 -24.39 2.28
N ASN A 201 -9.58 -24.47 1.47
CA ASN A 201 -9.45 -24.41 0.01
C ASN A 201 -8.98 -23.03 -0.48
N LEU A 202 -9.50 -21.94 0.10
CA LEU A 202 -9.08 -20.58 -0.26
C LEU A 202 -7.60 -20.35 0.07
N VAL A 203 -7.17 -20.83 1.24
CA VAL A 203 -5.75 -20.79 1.64
C VAL A 203 -4.89 -21.61 0.69
N LYS A 204 -5.30 -22.83 0.33
CA LYS A 204 -4.57 -23.67 -0.63
C LYS A 204 -4.37 -22.96 -1.98
N LEU A 205 -5.42 -22.32 -2.51
CA LEU A 205 -5.31 -21.55 -3.75
C LEU A 205 -4.31 -20.39 -3.61
N THR A 206 -4.29 -19.70 -2.47
CA THR A 206 -3.34 -18.60 -2.25
C THR A 206 -1.88 -19.07 -2.23
N ILE A 207 -1.61 -20.23 -1.61
CA ILE A 207 -0.28 -20.85 -1.58
C ILE A 207 0.12 -21.27 -2.98
N ASN A 208 -0.74 -21.98 -3.71
CA ASN A 208 -0.47 -22.43 -5.07
C ASN A 208 -0.10 -21.26 -6.00
N LEU A 209 -0.86 -20.16 -5.95
CA LEU A 209 -0.61 -18.98 -6.78
C LEU A 209 0.68 -18.27 -6.38
N HIS A 210 0.98 -18.17 -5.09
CA HIS A 210 2.25 -17.62 -4.60
C HIS A 210 3.45 -18.49 -5.02
N GLU A 211 3.35 -19.81 -4.91
CA GLU A 211 4.37 -20.74 -5.37
C GLU A 211 4.58 -20.67 -6.89
N TYR A 212 3.50 -20.55 -7.67
CA TYR A 212 3.58 -20.37 -9.12
C TYR A 212 4.42 -19.14 -9.50
N GLY A 213 4.16 -17.98 -8.90
CA GLY A 213 4.96 -16.79 -9.16
C GLY A 213 6.45 -16.99 -8.78
N ASN A 214 6.73 -17.64 -7.64
CA ASN A 214 8.10 -17.95 -7.24
C ASN A 214 8.80 -18.90 -8.23
N LYS A 215 8.09 -19.87 -8.81
CA LYS A 215 8.65 -20.76 -9.84
C LYS A 215 9.03 -20.01 -11.10
N VAL A 216 8.17 -19.12 -11.59
CA VAL A 216 8.47 -18.27 -12.76
C VAL A 216 9.71 -17.39 -12.49
N VAL A 217 9.76 -16.74 -11.32
CA VAL A 217 10.93 -15.94 -10.90
C VAL A 217 12.17 -16.82 -10.73
N GLY A 218 12.05 -18.03 -10.19
CA GLY A 218 13.17 -18.96 -10.02
C GLY A 218 13.78 -19.40 -11.34
N GLU A 219 12.95 -19.78 -12.32
CA GLU A 219 13.42 -20.27 -13.63
C GLU A 219 14.15 -19.17 -14.42
N ILE A 220 13.54 -17.98 -14.53
CA ILE A 220 14.06 -16.86 -15.34
C ILE A 220 15.03 -15.97 -14.54
N GLY A 221 14.68 -15.64 -13.30
CA GLY A 221 15.46 -14.80 -12.37
C GLY A 221 16.65 -15.52 -11.72
N GLY A 222 16.72 -16.85 -11.82
CA GLY A 222 17.79 -17.70 -11.30
C GLY A 222 17.71 -17.96 -9.79
N ARG A 223 16.93 -17.18 -9.04
CA ARG A 223 16.63 -17.35 -7.61
C ARG A 223 15.20 -16.94 -7.35
N ILE A 224 14.53 -17.64 -6.44
CA ILE A 224 13.16 -17.29 -6.03
C ILE A 224 13.09 -15.95 -5.27
N ILE A 225 14.16 -15.61 -4.55
CA ILE A 225 14.32 -14.37 -3.81
C ILE A 225 15.63 -13.74 -4.27
N ASN A 226 15.61 -12.43 -4.54
CA ASN A 226 16.75 -11.65 -5.01
C ASN A 226 17.32 -12.20 -6.34
N PRO A 227 16.61 -12.00 -7.47
CA PRO A 227 17.02 -12.48 -8.77
C PRO A 227 18.37 -11.86 -9.18
N VAL A 228 19.11 -12.56 -10.03
CA VAL A 228 20.47 -12.15 -10.40
C VAL A 228 20.69 -12.08 -11.91
N THR A 229 19.66 -12.39 -12.69
CA THR A 229 19.80 -12.54 -14.14
C THR A 229 19.65 -11.24 -14.89
N ALA A 230 18.90 -10.23 -14.40
CA ALA A 230 18.83 -8.95 -15.07
C ALA A 230 20.09 -8.14 -14.76
N ILE A 231 20.87 -7.88 -15.80
CA ILE A 231 22.15 -7.18 -15.72
C ILE A 231 22.19 -6.12 -16.82
N PRO A 232 23.00 -5.05 -16.69
CA PRO A 232 23.11 -4.06 -17.74
C PRO A 232 23.36 -4.72 -19.10
N GLY A 233 22.56 -4.34 -20.10
CA GLY A 233 22.60 -4.89 -21.46
C GLY A 233 21.60 -6.00 -21.73
N GLY A 234 20.88 -6.52 -20.72
CA GLY A 234 19.81 -7.49 -20.94
C GLY A 234 19.64 -8.50 -19.79
N ILE A 235 19.71 -9.79 -20.10
CA ILE A 235 19.57 -10.87 -19.11
C ILE A 235 20.71 -11.90 -19.29
N ALA A 236 21.17 -12.48 -18.18
CA ALA A 236 22.38 -13.29 -18.12
C ALA A 236 22.26 -14.62 -18.87
N LYS A 237 21.06 -15.18 -18.99
CA LYS A 237 20.79 -16.47 -19.64
C LYS A 237 19.47 -16.42 -20.42
N PRO A 238 19.37 -17.10 -21.58
CA PRO A 238 18.10 -17.29 -22.28
C PRO A 238 17.21 -18.30 -21.57
N LEU A 239 15.92 -18.29 -21.93
CA LEU A 239 14.94 -19.29 -21.52
C LEU A 239 14.93 -20.44 -22.54
N THR A 240 15.08 -21.68 -22.10
CA THR A 240 15.03 -22.83 -23.02
C THR A 240 13.59 -23.19 -23.40
N GLN A 241 13.41 -23.91 -24.51
CA GLN A 241 12.10 -24.38 -24.93
C GLN A 241 11.46 -25.30 -23.88
N GLU A 242 12.23 -26.19 -23.26
CA GLU A 242 11.76 -27.07 -22.17
C GLU A 242 11.24 -26.26 -20.97
N GLN A 243 11.99 -25.23 -20.55
CA GLN A 243 11.56 -24.36 -19.45
C GLN A 243 10.28 -23.60 -19.82
N LYS A 244 10.18 -23.09 -21.07
CA LYS A 244 8.96 -22.44 -21.57
C LYS A 244 7.75 -23.38 -21.49
N ASP A 245 7.86 -24.62 -21.97
CA ASP A 245 6.76 -25.59 -22.01
C ASP A 245 6.29 -25.98 -20.59
N LYS A 246 7.25 -26.14 -19.67
CA LYS A 246 6.97 -26.34 -18.24
C LYS A 246 6.20 -25.15 -17.66
N LEU A 247 6.68 -23.93 -17.87
CA LEU A 247 6.03 -22.72 -17.36
C LEU A 247 4.63 -22.51 -17.95
N LEU A 248 4.40 -22.83 -19.23
CA LEU A 248 3.08 -22.76 -19.86
C LEU A 248 2.08 -23.76 -19.23
N THR A 249 2.55 -24.95 -18.87
CA THR A 249 1.75 -25.95 -18.16
C THR A 249 1.35 -25.44 -16.78
N GLU A 250 2.31 -24.89 -16.02
CA GLU A 250 2.03 -24.31 -14.70
C GLU A 250 1.11 -23.08 -14.78
N THR A 251 1.30 -22.23 -15.80
CA THR A 251 0.45 -21.05 -16.07
C THR A 251 -1.00 -21.47 -16.32
N SER A 252 -1.20 -22.55 -17.08
CA SER A 252 -2.53 -23.09 -17.36
C SER A 252 -3.25 -23.57 -16.09
N GLN A 253 -2.51 -24.11 -15.12
CA GLN A 253 -3.07 -24.45 -13.80
C GLN A 253 -3.32 -23.19 -12.96
N ALA A 254 -2.39 -22.23 -12.94
CA ALA A 254 -2.54 -20.97 -12.22
C ALA A 254 -3.78 -20.17 -12.69
N LEU A 255 -4.11 -20.20 -13.98
CA LEU A 255 -5.34 -19.59 -14.52
C LEU A 255 -6.62 -20.21 -13.97
N LYS A 256 -6.62 -21.52 -13.70
CA LYS A 256 -7.76 -22.21 -13.07
C LYS A 256 -7.87 -21.82 -11.60
N ASP A 257 -6.74 -21.83 -10.90
CA ASP A 257 -6.66 -21.52 -9.47
C ASP A 257 -7.05 -20.06 -9.21
N VAL A 258 -6.55 -19.10 -10.01
CA VAL A 258 -6.87 -17.67 -9.85
C VAL A 258 -8.34 -17.37 -10.12
N LYS A 259 -8.97 -18.09 -11.06
CA LYS A 259 -10.41 -17.96 -11.32
C LYS A 259 -11.22 -18.37 -10.09
N GLN A 260 -10.94 -19.56 -9.55
CA GLN A 260 -11.63 -20.05 -8.34
C GLN A 260 -11.41 -19.12 -7.15
N PHE A 261 -10.17 -18.68 -6.96
CA PHE A 261 -9.79 -17.74 -5.91
C PHE A 261 -10.54 -16.41 -6.03
N THR A 262 -10.54 -15.81 -7.22
CA THR A 262 -11.12 -14.48 -7.44
C THR A 262 -12.64 -14.50 -7.34
N ASP A 263 -13.29 -15.57 -7.83
CA ASP A 263 -14.73 -15.77 -7.66
C ASP A 263 -15.13 -15.80 -6.16
N GLU A 264 -14.40 -16.55 -5.33
CA GLU A 264 -14.67 -16.63 -3.88
C GLU A 264 -14.31 -15.32 -3.15
N ALA A 265 -13.14 -14.74 -3.42
CA ALA A 265 -12.63 -13.57 -2.71
C ALA A 265 -13.47 -12.30 -2.97
N LEU A 266 -13.89 -12.06 -4.23
CA LEU A 266 -14.80 -10.95 -4.54
C LEU A 266 -16.17 -11.14 -3.89
N SER A 267 -16.69 -12.37 -3.83
CA SER A 267 -17.95 -12.67 -3.14
C SER A 267 -17.88 -12.37 -1.64
N LEU A 268 -16.75 -12.64 -1.00
CA LEU A 268 -16.54 -12.28 0.42
C LEU A 268 -16.57 -10.76 0.63
N MET A 269 -15.92 -9.99 -0.25
CA MET A 269 -15.92 -8.53 -0.16
C MET A 269 -17.31 -7.93 -0.41
N GLU A 270 -18.07 -8.44 -1.39
CA GLU A 270 -19.43 -7.93 -1.68
C GLU A 270 -20.38 -8.09 -0.48
N LYS A 271 -20.18 -9.10 0.36
CA LYS A 271 -21.03 -9.37 1.53
C LYS A 271 -20.77 -8.44 2.73
N LYS A 272 -19.64 -7.74 2.79
CA LYS A 272 -19.27 -6.91 3.93
C LYS A 272 -19.64 -5.44 3.66
N ALA A 273 -20.83 -5.02 4.09
CA ALA A 273 -21.37 -3.68 3.84
C ALA A 273 -20.51 -2.51 4.39
N GLU A 274 -19.78 -2.76 5.48
CA GLU A 274 -18.88 -1.78 6.11
C GLU A 274 -17.70 -1.37 5.21
N ILE A 275 -17.34 -2.21 4.24
CA ILE A 275 -16.27 -1.96 3.26
C ILE A 275 -16.57 -0.73 2.40
N LEU A 276 -17.86 -0.46 2.16
CA LEU A 276 -18.32 0.61 1.28
C LEU A 276 -18.62 1.92 2.03
N SER A 277 -18.74 1.87 3.36
CA SER A 277 -19.22 3.01 4.17
C SER A 277 -18.12 3.93 4.68
N TYR A 278 -16.83 3.56 4.58
CA TYR A 278 -15.74 4.40 5.07
C TYR A 278 -15.58 5.67 4.21
N PRO A 279 -15.75 6.87 4.78
CA PRO A 279 -15.65 8.11 4.03
C PRO A 279 -14.20 8.38 3.66
N VAL A 280 -13.91 8.42 2.36
CA VAL A 280 -12.56 8.66 1.86
C VAL A 280 -12.62 9.66 0.73
N THR A 281 -12.11 10.86 0.97
CA THR A 281 -11.84 11.82 -0.10
C THR A 281 -10.48 11.48 -0.71
N GLY A 282 -10.48 10.86 -1.89
CA GLY A 282 -9.30 10.82 -2.74
C GLY A 282 -8.96 12.22 -3.25
N THR A 283 -7.69 12.49 -3.49
CA THR A 283 -7.22 13.76 -4.08
C THR A 283 -6.76 13.51 -5.51
N TYR A 284 -5.67 12.76 -5.67
CA TYR A 284 -5.08 12.39 -6.96
C TYR A 284 -4.61 10.95 -6.96
N TYR A 285 -4.52 10.35 -8.15
CA TYR A 285 -4.01 9.01 -8.39
C TYR A 285 -2.93 9.05 -9.46
N MET A 286 -1.84 8.32 -9.25
CA MET A 286 -0.72 8.25 -10.18
C MET A 286 -0.39 6.79 -10.48
N GLY A 287 -0.10 6.51 -11.76
CA GLY A 287 0.48 5.24 -12.17
C GLY A 287 1.01 5.26 -13.60
N LEU A 288 1.75 4.22 -13.98
CA LEU A 288 2.23 4.03 -15.34
C LEU A 288 1.10 3.69 -16.31
N VAL A 289 1.21 4.24 -17.52
CA VAL A 289 0.39 3.88 -18.68
C VAL A 289 1.25 3.86 -19.94
N ASN A 290 0.85 3.01 -20.89
CA ASN A 290 1.40 3.03 -22.24
C ASN A 290 0.25 3.23 -23.24
N ASP A 291 0.13 4.41 -23.83
CA ASP A 291 -0.98 4.79 -24.71
C ASP A 291 -2.38 4.46 -24.13
N GLY A 292 -2.54 4.76 -22.84
CA GLY A 292 -3.78 4.50 -22.09
C GLY A 292 -3.96 3.06 -21.62
N TRP A 293 -3.12 2.12 -22.03
CA TRP A 293 -3.11 0.77 -21.50
C TRP A 293 -2.51 0.73 -20.09
N HIS A 294 -3.08 -0.14 -19.24
CA HIS A 294 -2.45 -0.57 -18.00
C HIS A 294 -1.06 -1.14 -18.33
N GLU A 295 -0.06 -0.66 -17.61
CA GLU A 295 1.34 -1.01 -17.83
C GLU A 295 2.05 -0.96 -16.49
N ILE A 296 2.98 -1.89 -16.28
CA ILE A 296 3.70 -2.01 -15.02
C ILE A 296 5.22 -2.01 -15.16
N TYR A 297 5.74 -2.16 -16.37
CA TYR A 297 7.18 -2.29 -16.61
C TYR A 297 7.80 -1.01 -17.18
N ASP A 298 7.21 -0.40 -18.20
CA ASP A 298 7.77 0.80 -18.84
C ASP A 298 6.72 1.65 -19.54
N GLY A 299 6.71 2.96 -19.33
CA GLY A 299 5.71 3.86 -19.90
C GLY A 299 5.77 5.27 -19.32
N ASN A 300 4.70 6.03 -19.52
CA ASN A 300 4.57 7.39 -18.99
C ASN A 300 3.80 7.36 -17.66
N LEU A 301 4.17 8.24 -16.73
CA LEU A 301 3.39 8.48 -15.53
C LEU A 301 2.19 9.34 -15.87
N LYS A 302 0.99 8.85 -15.56
CA LYS A 302 -0.27 9.59 -15.69
C LYS A 302 -0.83 9.89 -14.31
N VAL A 303 -1.32 11.11 -14.14
CA VAL A 303 -1.96 11.58 -12.91
C VAL A 303 -3.40 11.98 -13.21
N VAL A 304 -4.35 11.46 -12.45
CA VAL A 304 -5.77 11.84 -12.51
C VAL A 304 -6.27 12.37 -11.18
N ASP A 305 -7.27 13.24 -11.19
CA ASP A 305 -7.97 13.68 -9.98
C ASP A 305 -8.95 12.61 -9.46
N ALA A 306 -9.60 12.88 -8.33
CA ALA A 306 -10.59 11.99 -7.73
C ALA A 306 -11.82 11.67 -8.62
N LYS A 307 -12.03 12.45 -9.69
CA LYS A 307 -13.10 12.27 -10.69
C LYS A 307 -12.58 11.61 -11.98
N GLY A 308 -11.28 11.28 -12.04
CA GLY A 308 -10.66 10.61 -13.17
C GLY A 308 -10.22 11.55 -14.28
N LYS A 309 -10.30 12.88 -14.08
CA LYS A 309 -9.80 13.84 -15.06
C LYS A 309 -8.27 13.84 -15.04
N GLN A 310 -7.66 13.68 -16.20
CA GLN A 310 -6.21 13.78 -16.35
C GLN A 310 -5.71 15.18 -15.97
N VAL A 311 -4.70 15.21 -15.12
CA VAL A 311 -4.03 16.42 -14.62
C VAL A 311 -2.64 16.55 -15.23
N TYR A 312 -1.86 15.47 -15.22
CA TYR A 312 -0.51 15.42 -15.77
C TYR A 312 -0.26 14.11 -16.50
N GLN A 313 0.66 14.15 -17.47
CA GLN A 313 1.28 12.98 -18.06
C GLN A 313 2.73 13.34 -18.44
N PHE A 314 3.70 12.57 -17.97
CA PHE A 314 5.13 12.90 -18.11
C PHE A 314 6.00 11.64 -18.12
N LYS A 315 7.22 11.77 -18.63
CA LYS A 315 8.22 10.69 -18.66
C LYS A 315 8.89 10.53 -17.30
N ALA A 316 9.41 9.34 -17.02
CA ALA A 316 10.12 9.06 -15.77
C ALA A 316 11.28 10.04 -15.51
N GLN A 317 12.03 10.41 -16.56
CA GLN A 317 13.15 11.34 -16.47
C GLN A 317 12.75 12.73 -15.94
N GLU A 318 11.48 13.11 -16.08
CA GLU A 318 10.96 14.43 -15.70
C GLU A 318 10.40 14.45 -14.27
N TYR A 319 10.47 13.35 -13.52
CA TYR A 319 9.74 13.20 -12.26
C TYR A 319 10.05 14.28 -11.21
N LEU A 320 11.26 14.84 -11.16
CA LEU A 320 11.65 15.92 -10.23
C LEU A 320 10.93 17.26 -10.50
N GLU A 321 10.35 17.43 -11.68
CA GLU A 321 9.51 18.58 -12.01
C GLU A 321 8.09 18.45 -11.44
N TYR A 322 7.62 17.20 -11.24
CA TYR A 322 6.24 16.89 -10.88
C TYR A 322 6.09 16.39 -9.45
N ILE A 323 7.10 15.72 -8.90
CA ILE A 323 7.08 15.09 -7.58
C ILE A 323 8.07 15.82 -6.67
N ALA A 324 7.60 16.16 -5.48
CA ALA A 324 8.42 16.64 -4.37
C ALA A 324 8.11 15.82 -3.11
N GLU A 325 9.07 15.73 -2.20
CA GLU A 325 8.93 14.96 -0.96
C GLU A 325 9.01 15.90 0.24
N LYS A 326 7.99 15.89 1.10
CA LYS A 326 8.01 16.61 2.38
C LYS A 326 8.50 15.68 3.50
N VAL A 327 9.36 16.18 4.37
CA VAL A 327 9.79 15.46 5.57
C VAL A 327 8.77 15.62 6.71
N SER A 328 8.59 14.56 7.51
CA SER A 328 7.78 14.59 8.73
C SER A 328 8.67 14.66 9.98
N ASP A 329 8.19 15.32 11.03
CA ASP A 329 8.88 15.40 12.33
C ASP A 329 8.68 14.13 13.17
N HIS A 330 7.59 13.38 12.94
CA HIS A 330 7.20 12.21 13.74
C HIS A 330 7.44 10.86 13.04
N SER A 331 7.93 10.85 11.80
CA SER A 331 8.08 9.64 10.98
C SER A 331 9.31 9.75 10.08
N PHE A 332 10.07 8.65 9.94
CA PHE A 332 11.24 8.61 9.03
C PHE A 332 10.87 8.61 7.54
N VAL A 333 9.57 8.61 7.28
CA VAL A 333 8.98 8.47 5.98
C VAL A 333 8.66 9.85 5.44
N LYS A 334 9.16 10.12 4.25
CA LYS A 334 8.76 11.30 3.50
C LYS A 334 7.33 11.17 2.98
N LEU A 335 6.72 12.32 2.70
CA LEU A 335 5.37 12.51 2.19
C LEU A 335 5.45 13.08 0.77
N PRO A 336 5.41 12.25 -0.28
CA PRO A 336 5.40 12.71 -1.66
C PRO A 336 4.13 13.49 -2.00
N PHE A 337 4.28 14.52 -2.82
CA PHE A 337 3.18 15.34 -3.34
C PHE A 337 3.49 15.90 -4.72
N LEU A 338 2.45 16.32 -5.45
CA LEU A 338 2.56 16.98 -6.74
C LEU A 338 3.13 18.39 -6.57
N LYS A 339 4.39 18.57 -6.97
CA LYS A 339 5.20 19.77 -6.77
C LYS A 339 4.52 21.05 -7.26
N LYS A 340 3.93 21.01 -8.46
CA LYS A 340 3.24 22.15 -9.09
C LYS A 340 1.94 22.54 -8.39
N ILE A 341 1.34 21.64 -7.60
CA ILE A 341 0.11 21.89 -6.82
C ILE A 341 0.43 22.30 -5.38
N GLY A 342 1.52 21.76 -4.81
CA GLY A 342 1.98 22.06 -3.46
C GLY A 342 1.31 21.20 -2.37
N PHE A 343 1.96 21.11 -1.21
CA PHE A 343 1.44 20.36 -0.05
C PHE A 343 0.48 21.23 0.78
N PRO A 344 -0.65 20.69 1.31
CA PRO A 344 -1.10 19.30 1.23
C PRO A 344 -2.02 19.02 0.02
N LYS A 345 -2.38 20.02 -0.79
CA LYS A 345 -3.37 19.86 -1.86
C LYS A 345 -2.95 18.85 -2.93
N GLY A 346 -1.67 18.75 -3.23
CA GLY A 346 -1.08 17.84 -4.20
C GLY A 346 -0.81 16.43 -3.70
N ILE A 347 -1.33 16.02 -2.53
CA ILE A 347 -1.22 14.62 -2.09
C ILE A 347 -1.82 13.71 -3.15
N TYR A 348 -1.16 12.60 -3.45
CA TYR A 348 -1.65 11.62 -4.41
C TYR A 348 -1.50 10.21 -3.84
N ARG A 349 -2.14 9.24 -4.50
CA ARG A 349 -2.03 7.83 -4.18
C ARG A 349 -1.49 7.04 -5.36
N VAL A 350 -0.77 5.97 -5.05
CA VAL A 350 -0.23 5.00 -6.01
C VAL A 350 -0.75 3.61 -5.68
N GLY A 351 -0.32 2.61 -6.45
CA GLY A 351 -0.64 1.20 -6.22
C GLY A 351 -1.84 0.70 -7.02
N PRO A 352 -2.37 -0.49 -6.68
CA PRO A 352 -3.34 -1.21 -7.51
C PRO A 352 -4.58 -0.40 -7.89
N LEU A 353 -5.20 0.27 -6.91
CA LEU A 353 -6.35 1.14 -7.18
C LEU A 353 -5.99 2.31 -8.09
N ALA A 354 -4.84 2.95 -7.84
CA ALA A 354 -4.40 4.09 -8.64
C ALA A 354 -4.17 3.69 -10.09
N ARG A 355 -3.52 2.54 -10.33
CA ARG A 355 -3.32 1.97 -11.67
C ARG A 355 -4.65 1.69 -12.40
N LEU A 356 -5.63 1.11 -11.71
CA LEU A 356 -6.96 0.91 -12.31
C LEU A 356 -7.71 2.22 -12.58
N ASN A 357 -7.47 3.27 -11.79
CA ASN A 357 -8.07 4.59 -11.99
C ASN A 357 -7.44 5.35 -13.17
N VAL A 358 -6.11 5.25 -13.39
CA VAL A 358 -5.41 5.98 -14.47
C VAL A 358 -5.52 5.29 -15.83
N MET A 359 -5.63 3.96 -15.85
CA MET A 359 -5.70 3.18 -17.08
C MET A 359 -7.05 3.34 -17.78
N GLU A 360 -7.01 3.34 -19.11
CA GLU A 360 -8.20 3.37 -19.97
C GLU A 360 -8.57 1.95 -20.40
N LYS A 361 -7.56 1.13 -20.69
CA LYS A 361 -7.71 -0.25 -21.18
C LYS A 361 -6.80 -1.19 -20.41
N ILE A 362 -7.21 -2.47 -20.32
CA ILE A 362 -6.41 -3.55 -19.73
C ILE A 362 -6.59 -4.82 -20.57
N SER A 363 -5.51 -5.56 -20.78
CA SER A 363 -5.51 -6.82 -21.52
C SER A 363 -6.08 -7.97 -20.68
N GLY A 364 -6.39 -9.08 -21.36
CA GLY A 364 -6.87 -10.30 -20.71
C GLY A 364 -8.40 -10.42 -20.69
N SER A 365 -8.90 -11.59 -21.08
CA SER A 365 -10.33 -11.89 -21.14
C SER A 365 -10.91 -12.13 -19.75
N LEU A 366 -10.16 -12.83 -18.90
CA LEU A 366 -10.54 -13.10 -17.52
C LEU A 366 -10.43 -11.83 -16.67
N THR A 367 -9.40 -11.04 -16.92
CA THR A 367 -9.21 -9.72 -16.32
C THR A 367 -10.41 -8.81 -16.59
N GLN A 368 -10.85 -8.71 -17.85
CA GLN A 368 -12.01 -7.90 -18.21
C GLN A 368 -13.30 -8.39 -17.54
N LYS A 369 -13.49 -9.71 -17.39
CA LYS A 369 -14.64 -10.28 -16.65
C LYS A 369 -14.64 -9.77 -15.21
N TYR A 370 -13.53 -9.90 -14.49
CA TYR A 370 -13.46 -9.51 -13.08
C TYR A 370 -13.44 -7.99 -12.87
N LEU A 371 -12.88 -7.24 -13.82
CA LEU A 371 -12.95 -5.78 -13.80
C LEU A 371 -14.40 -5.28 -13.84
N LYS A 372 -15.29 -5.92 -14.61
CA LYS A 372 -16.72 -5.59 -14.60
C LYS A 372 -17.35 -5.80 -13.22
N SER A 373 -17.04 -6.91 -12.55
CA SER A 373 -17.50 -7.16 -11.18
C SER A 373 -16.96 -6.12 -10.20
N TYR A 374 -15.67 -5.77 -10.31
CA TYR A 374 -15.05 -4.71 -9.51
C TYR A 374 -15.76 -3.37 -9.70
N VAL A 375 -15.99 -2.94 -10.95
CA VAL A 375 -16.64 -1.66 -11.25
C VAL A 375 -18.08 -1.62 -10.74
N LYS A 376 -18.80 -2.76 -10.77
CA LYS A 376 -20.14 -2.86 -10.18
C LYS A 376 -20.14 -2.59 -8.67
N ILE A 377 -19.10 -3.03 -7.96
CA ILE A 377 -19.00 -2.88 -6.50
C ILE A 377 -18.47 -1.48 -6.12
N PHE A 378 -17.43 -1.00 -6.80
CA PHE A 378 -16.63 0.14 -6.36
C PHE A 378 -16.66 1.38 -7.27
N GLY A 379 -17.23 1.26 -8.48
CA GLY A 379 -17.18 2.29 -9.51
C GLY A 379 -15.79 2.47 -10.16
N LYS A 380 -15.71 3.34 -11.16
CA LYS A 380 -14.45 3.79 -11.78
C LYS A 380 -14.58 5.28 -12.18
N PRO A 381 -13.73 6.18 -11.66
CA PRO A 381 -12.68 5.93 -10.67
C PRO A 381 -13.27 5.55 -9.31
N SER A 382 -12.54 4.74 -8.54
CA SER A 382 -12.92 4.44 -7.16
C SER A 382 -12.04 5.21 -6.17
N ASN A 383 -12.65 5.73 -5.12
CA ASN A 383 -11.97 6.41 -4.03
C ASN A 383 -11.91 5.60 -2.72
N HIS A 384 -12.58 4.45 -2.71
CA HIS A 384 -12.71 3.60 -1.53
C HIS A 384 -11.37 2.92 -1.17
N LEU A 385 -10.99 2.97 0.11
CA LEU A 385 -9.74 2.35 0.58
C LEU A 385 -9.73 0.83 0.33
N MET A 386 -10.86 0.17 0.54
CA MET A 386 -10.95 -1.28 0.35
C MET A 386 -10.90 -1.69 -1.12
N ALA A 387 -11.17 -0.78 -2.06
CA ALA A 387 -11.04 -1.05 -3.48
C ALA A 387 -9.59 -1.37 -3.88
N TYR A 388 -8.59 -1.02 -3.06
CA TYR A 388 -7.22 -1.48 -3.23
C TYR A 388 -7.08 -3.02 -3.19
N ASN A 389 -7.79 -3.69 -2.29
CA ASN A 389 -7.69 -5.15 -2.15
C ASN A 389 -8.34 -5.87 -3.33
N ALA A 390 -9.49 -5.39 -3.78
CA ALA A 390 -10.12 -5.90 -4.98
C ALA A 390 -9.28 -5.60 -6.24
N ALA A 391 -8.69 -4.40 -6.34
CA ALA A 391 -7.79 -4.06 -7.44
C ALA A 391 -6.57 -4.99 -7.51
N ARG A 392 -5.99 -5.38 -6.36
CA ARG A 392 -4.91 -6.40 -6.30
C ARG A 392 -5.33 -7.71 -6.93
N MET A 393 -6.54 -8.18 -6.66
CA MET A 393 -7.05 -9.43 -7.25
C MET A 393 -7.16 -9.33 -8.77
N ILE A 394 -7.64 -8.18 -9.30
CA ILE A 394 -7.69 -7.94 -10.75
C ILE A 394 -6.27 -7.97 -11.36
N GLU A 395 -5.30 -7.37 -10.68
CA GLU A 395 -3.91 -7.38 -11.14
C GLU A 395 -3.25 -8.75 -11.09
N VAL A 396 -3.59 -9.61 -10.13
CA VAL A 396 -3.11 -11.01 -10.13
C VAL A 396 -3.63 -11.75 -11.36
N VAL A 397 -4.92 -11.59 -11.69
CA VAL A 397 -5.50 -12.20 -12.90
C VAL A 397 -4.78 -11.69 -14.15
N ASN A 398 -4.61 -10.37 -14.27
CA ASN A 398 -3.93 -9.76 -15.40
C ASN A 398 -2.47 -10.20 -15.51
N ALA A 399 -1.77 -10.31 -14.39
CA ALA A 399 -0.38 -10.76 -14.38
C ALA A 399 -0.25 -12.19 -14.90
N ILE A 400 -1.14 -13.11 -14.51
CA ILE A 400 -1.10 -14.50 -14.99
C ILE A 400 -1.46 -14.58 -16.48
N GLU A 401 -2.48 -13.84 -16.95
CA GLU A 401 -2.79 -13.76 -18.39
C GLU A 401 -1.63 -13.15 -19.19
N SER A 402 -0.96 -12.13 -18.65
CA SER A 402 0.19 -11.48 -19.30
C SER A 402 1.41 -12.40 -19.33
N ILE A 403 1.66 -13.19 -18.29
CA ILE A 403 2.72 -14.22 -18.31
C ILE A 403 2.42 -15.23 -19.42
N GLN A 404 1.17 -15.68 -19.56
CA GLN A 404 0.79 -16.60 -20.65
C GLN A 404 1.06 -15.99 -22.03
N GLU A 405 0.68 -14.74 -22.24
CA GLU A 405 0.90 -14.01 -23.50
C GLU A 405 2.41 -13.90 -23.81
N LEU A 406 3.20 -13.48 -22.82
CA LEU A 406 4.66 -13.32 -22.96
C LEU A 406 5.36 -14.65 -23.23
N LEU A 407 4.97 -15.73 -22.55
CA LEU A 407 5.54 -17.07 -22.79
C LEU A 407 5.18 -17.61 -24.17
N ASN A 408 4.02 -17.26 -24.73
CA ASN A 408 3.64 -17.66 -26.07
C ASN A 408 4.35 -16.86 -27.17
N ASN A 409 4.99 -15.74 -26.85
CA ASN A 409 5.78 -14.97 -27.82
C ASN A 409 6.91 -15.85 -28.40
N GLU A 410 7.06 -15.84 -29.73
CA GLU A 410 8.04 -16.65 -30.45
C GLU A 410 9.49 -16.29 -30.10
N LYS A 411 9.74 -15.03 -29.72
CA LYS A 411 11.09 -14.52 -29.42
C LYS A 411 11.54 -14.80 -27.98
N ILE A 412 10.67 -15.31 -27.10
CA ILE A 412 10.97 -15.49 -25.67
C ILE A 412 12.12 -16.48 -25.43
N THR A 413 12.34 -17.43 -26.35
CA THR A 413 13.40 -18.45 -26.29
C THR A 413 14.62 -18.13 -27.15
N SER A 414 14.69 -16.92 -27.74
CA SER A 414 15.87 -16.51 -28.51
C SER A 414 17.12 -16.43 -27.63
N GLU A 415 18.27 -16.77 -28.19
CA GLU A 415 19.57 -16.64 -27.52
C GLU A 415 20.08 -15.18 -27.49
N ASN A 416 19.48 -14.27 -28.27
CA ASN A 416 19.85 -12.85 -28.27
C ASN A 416 19.28 -12.14 -27.04
N VAL A 417 19.94 -12.32 -25.90
CA VAL A 417 19.46 -11.86 -24.59
C VAL A 417 20.29 -10.76 -23.96
N ARG A 418 21.45 -10.43 -24.54
CA ARG A 418 22.33 -9.40 -24.00
C ARG A 418 23.16 -8.72 -25.09
N VAL A 419 23.34 -7.41 -24.95
CA VAL A 419 24.31 -6.64 -25.74
C VAL A 419 25.60 -6.38 -24.93
N PRO A 420 26.76 -6.21 -25.58
CA PRO A 420 27.96 -5.73 -24.92
C PRO A 420 27.72 -4.38 -24.25
N VAL A 421 28.28 -4.22 -23.04
CA VAL A 421 28.14 -3.01 -22.23
C VAL A 421 29.50 -2.39 -22.01
N LYS A 422 29.53 -1.05 -22.05
CA LYS A 422 30.69 -0.25 -21.66
C LYS A 422 30.22 0.81 -20.69
N GLU A 423 30.90 0.94 -19.56
CA GLU A 423 30.55 1.98 -18.59
C GLU A 423 30.79 3.37 -19.18
N LYS A 424 30.03 4.35 -18.69
CA LYS A 424 30.18 5.76 -19.06
C LYS A 424 29.58 6.68 -18.01
N ALA A 425 29.94 7.95 -18.09
CA ALA A 425 29.26 9.00 -17.33
C ALA A 425 27.86 9.25 -17.90
N GLY A 426 26.90 9.47 -17.01
CA GLY A 426 25.52 9.76 -17.39
C GLY A 426 24.61 9.92 -16.19
N VAL A 427 23.38 10.35 -16.46
CA VAL A 427 22.27 10.34 -15.51
C VAL A 427 21.20 9.45 -16.10
N GLY A 428 20.70 8.51 -15.33
CA GLY A 428 19.72 7.54 -15.79
C GLY A 428 18.60 7.33 -14.80
N VAL A 429 17.38 7.23 -15.32
CA VAL A 429 16.17 7.02 -14.53
C VAL A 429 15.51 5.70 -14.93
N GLY A 430 15.44 4.79 -13.98
CA GLY A 430 14.72 3.53 -14.10
C GLY A 430 13.40 3.60 -13.36
N ILE A 431 12.32 3.29 -14.06
CA ILE A 431 10.96 3.25 -13.50
C ILE A 431 10.35 1.86 -13.68
N VAL A 432 9.61 1.42 -12.68
CA VAL A 432 8.63 0.33 -12.79
C VAL A 432 7.44 0.66 -11.89
N GLU A 433 6.28 0.07 -12.16
CA GLU A 433 5.27 -0.11 -11.12
C GLU A 433 5.66 -1.33 -10.32
N ALA A 434 5.94 -1.14 -9.05
CA ALA A 434 6.02 -2.25 -8.12
C ALA A 434 4.61 -2.57 -7.59
N PRO A 435 4.38 -3.71 -6.91
CA PRO A 435 3.05 -4.13 -6.46
C PRO A 435 2.35 -3.06 -5.62
N ARG A 436 3.07 -2.26 -4.83
CA ARG A 436 2.50 -1.15 -4.03
C ARG A 436 2.48 0.22 -4.69
N GLY A 437 3.05 0.38 -5.88
CA GLY A 437 3.00 1.63 -6.63
C GLY A 437 4.28 1.93 -7.39
N VAL A 438 4.33 3.14 -7.94
CA VAL A 438 5.46 3.66 -8.71
C VAL A 438 6.77 3.57 -7.92
N LEU A 439 7.79 3.00 -8.55
CA LEU A 439 9.16 2.88 -8.03
C LEU A 439 10.10 3.55 -9.03
N ILE A 440 10.89 4.53 -8.57
CA ILE A 440 11.85 5.27 -9.41
C ILE A 440 13.24 5.18 -8.79
N HIS A 441 14.21 4.78 -9.61
CA HIS A 441 15.63 4.82 -9.31
C HIS A 441 16.28 5.84 -10.24
N ASN A 442 17.05 6.75 -9.68
CA ASN A 442 17.78 7.77 -10.44
C ASN A 442 19.24 7.74 -10.01
N TYR A 443 20.13 7.43 -10.95
CA TYR A 443 21.57 7.32 -10.70
C TYR A 443 22.35 8.26 -11.60
N GLN A 444 23.39 8.86 -11.04
CA GLN A 444 24.41 9.58 -11.77
C GLN A 444 25.73 8.80 -11.68
N THR A 445 26.34 8.51 -12.83
CA THR A 445 27.62 7.79 -12.93
C THR A 445 28.74 8.69 -13.45
N ASN A 446 29.98 8.39 -13.06
CA ASN A 446 31.18 8.98 -13.66
C ASN A 446 31.68 8.16 -14.87
N ASN A 447 32.81 8.55 -15.46
CA ASN A 447 33.39 7.87 -16.64
C ASN A 447 33.78 6.41 -16.40
N ASP A 448 34.05 6.04 -15.15
CA ASP A 448 34.42 4.68 -14.75
C ASP A 448 33.19 3.85 -14.34
N GLY A 449 31.96 4.35 -14.56
CA GLY A 449 30.74 3.66 -14.18
C GLY A 449 30.43 3.68 -12.68
N ILE A 450 31.14 4.48 -11.89
CA ILE A 450 30.92 4.60 -10.45
C ILE A 450 29.78 5.58 -10.18
N ILE A 451 28.85 5.19 -9.31
CA ILE A 451 27.74 6.04 -8.87
C ILE A 451 28.29 7.20 -8.03
N VAL A 452 28.00 8.43 -8.45
CA VAL A 452 28.33 9.67 -7.72
C VAL A 452 27.12 10.30 -7.04
N ASN A 453 25.90 9.97 -7.49
CA ASN A 453 24.67 10.35 -6.82
C ASN A 453 23.59 9.29 -7.05
N ALA A 454 22.78 9.03 -6.03
CA ALA A 454 21.59 8.21 -6.17
C ALA A 454 20.38 8.86 -5.50
N ASN A 455 19.21 8.62 -6.06
CA ASN A 455 17.91 8.97 -5.51
C ASN A 455 16.93 7.82 -5.77
N VAL A 456 16.20 7.40 -4.74
CA VAL A 456 15.26 6.27 -4.80
C VAL A 456 13.91 6.72 -4.27
N LEU A 457 12.98 7.01 -5.19
CA LEU A 457 11.58 7.21 -4.86
C LEU A 457 10.91 5.84 -4.75
N SER A 458 10.81 5.35 -3.52
CA SER A 458 10.32 4.01 -3.25
C SER A 458 8.78 3.92 -3.30
N ASN A 459 8.28 2.76 -3.72
CA ASN A 459 6.86 2.38 -3.69
C ASN A 459 6.32 2.17 -2.25
N HIS A 460 7.24 2.09 -1.28
CA HIS A 460 6.98 2.08 0.14
C HIS A 460 7.87 3.05 0.86
N PRO A 461 7.45 3.52 2.02
CA PRO A 461 8.17 4.61 2.64
C PRO A 461 9.55 4.29 3.28
N GLN A 462 10.15 3.10 3.10
CA GLN A 462 11.33 2.64 3.86
C GLN A 462 12.73 3.09 3.34
N CYS A 463 12.81 3.97 2.33
CA CYS A 463 14.07 4.16 1.57
C CYS A 463 14.66 5.57 1.56
N THR A 464 14.00 6.55 2.16
CA THR A 464 14.30 7.94 1.86
C THR A 464 15.28 8.57 2.85
N VAL A 465 16.34 9.21 2.34
CA VAL A 465 17.29 10.00 3.12
C VAL A 465 16.79 11.43 3.28
N TYR A 466 16.89 11.98 4.48
CA TYR A 466 16.73 13.42 4.73
C TYR A 466 17.78 14.17 3.92
N ARG A 467 17.37 14.82 2.82
CA ARG A 467 18.24 15.83 2.18
C ARG A 467 18.01 17.13 2.94
N SER A 468 19.05 17.54 3.68
CA SER A 468 19.17 18.87 4.31
C SER A 468 19.34 19.95 3.26
#